data_AF-A0A933ZL02-F1
#
_entry.id   AF-A0A933ZL02-F1
#
_cell.length_a   1.000
_cell.length_b   1.000
_cell.length_c   1.000
_cell.angle_alpha   90.00
_cell.angle_beta   90.00
_cell.angle_gamma   90.00
#
_symmetry.space_group_name_H-M   'P 1'
#
loop_
_entity.id
_entity.type
_entity.pdbx_description
1 polymer ?
#
loop_
_entity_poly.entity_id
_entity_poly.type
_entity_poly.pdbx_seq_one_letter_code
_entity_poly.pdbx_strand_id
1 'polypeptide(L)'
;MKTLKMPRRRMMAVMGAAAALVPAVAASAAEPKRARAPRAPRAPAPSEQSGSALVAPLVAGSALGSWRVVRTFAVRAGAVSLELKDSSDRLFYLDICKRDRRQSAPKPPACTDLYDIFVANEGDGSAATLEDHGLAAMAVAEVVRANEHAVPVAGMLTLRERLRRHPDQVMRGF
;
A
#
# COMPACT_ATOMS: atom_id res chain seq x y z
N MET A 1 -37.67 11.65 -9.47
CA MET A 1 -36.44 11.05 -10.02
C MET A 1 -35.92 11.95 -11.13
N LYS A 2 -34.82 12.68 -10.90
CA LYS A 2 -34.27 13.66 -11.86
C LYS A 2 -32.93 13.12 -12.36
N THR A 3 -32.90 12.65 -13.60
CA THR A 3 -31.70 12.25 -14.33
C THR A 3 -30.91 13.49 -14.75
N LEU A 4 -29.75 13.72 -14.13
CA LEU A 4 -28.77 14.69 -14.62
C LEU A 4 -27.95 14.06 -15.77
N LYS A 5 -28.18 14.56 -16.98
CA LYS A 5 -27.28 14.37 -18.14
C LYS A 5 -26.13 15.38 -18.04
N MET A 6 -24.90 14.92 -17.90
CA MET A 6 -23.71 15.75 -18.08
C MET A 6 -23.24 15.69 -19.55
N PRO A 7 -23.09 16.83 -20.24
CA PRO A 7 -22.53 16.84 -21.59
C PRO A 7 -21.01 16.71 -21.57
N ARG A 8 -20.51 15.70 -22.28
CA ARG A 8 -19.12 15.59 -22.73
C ARG A 8 -18.92 16.56 -23.90
N ARG A 9 -18.13 17.63 -23.74
CA ARG A 9 -17.48 18.36 -24.85
C ARG A 9 -16.56 19.49 -24.34
N ARG A 10 -15.31 19.45 -24.85
CA ARG A 10 -14.41 20.59 -25.21
C ARG A 10 -13.75 21.28 -24.00
N MET A 11 -12.48 21.69 -24.00
CA MET A 11 -11.58 22.35 -24.98
C MET A 11 -10.13 22.07 -24.54
N MET A 12 -9.22 21.53 -25.35
CA MET A 12 -8.26 22.18 -26.26
C MET A 12 -7.72 23.58 -25.92
N ALA A 13 -6.37 23.62 -25.91
CA ALA A 13 -5.42 24.69 -26.27
C ALA A 13 -5.24 25.88 -25.34
N VAL A 14 -3.96 26.20 -25.01
CA VAL A 14 -3.28 27.41 -25.52
C VAL A 14 -1.76 27.17 -25.55
N MET A 15 -1.21 27.44 -26.73
CA MET A 15 0.21 27.57 -27.07
C MET A 15 0.59 29.04 -26.86
N GLY A 16 1.75 29.32 -26.26
CA GLY A 16 2.23 30.69 -26.06
C GLY A 16 3.76 30.76 -26.05
N ALA A 17 4.32 31.19 -27.17
CA ALA A 17 5.74 31.54 -27.32
C ALA A 17 5.87 33.08 -27.34
N ALA A 18 6.85 33.63 -26.61
CA ALA A 18 7.35 34.98 -26.82
C ALA A 18 8.83 35.08 -26.37
N ALA A 19 9.69 35.44 -27.31
CA ALA A 19 11.04 36.00 -27.13
C ALA A 19 10.89 37.53 -26.88
N ALA A 20 11.83 38.36 -26.40
CA ALA A 20 13.28 38.31 -26.19
C ALA A 20 13.71 39.51 -25.29
N LEU A 21 15.00 39.54 -24.92
CA LEU A 21 15.92 40.69 -24.66
C LEU A 21 16.64 40.70 -23.30
N VAL A 22 17.96 40.92 -23.39
CA VAL A 22 19.03 40.78 -22.38
C VAL A 22 19.48 42.18 -21.91
N PRO A 23 20.01 42.34 -20.69
CA PRO A 23 21.40 42.80 -20.60
C PRO A 23 22.26 42.07 -19.55
N ALA A 24 23.57 42.34 -19.67
CA ALA A 24 24.76 41.65 -19.21
C ALA A 24 25.08 41.65 -17.69
N VAL A 25 25.66 40.50 -17.27
CA VAL A 25 26.81 40.29 -16.35
C VAL A 25 26.71 40.76 -14.89
N ALA A 26 26.55 39.78 -14.00
CA ALA A 26 27.33 39.69 -12.76
C ALA A 26 27.73 38.21 -12.55
N ALA A 27 29.04 37.94 -12.59
CA ALA A 27 29.60 36.62 -12.38
C ALA A 27 29.39 36.20 -10.93
N SER A 28 28.39 35.35 -10.68
CA SER A 28 28.30 34.55 -9.48
C SER A 28 28.60 33.11 -9.89
N ALA A 29 29.62 32.52 -9.27
CA ALA A 29 30.04 31.14 -9.47
C ALA A 29 28.92 30.20 -9.01
N ALA A 30 27.96 29.96 -9.89
CA ALA A 30 26.93 28.96 -9.71
C ALA A 30 27.51 27.60 -10.12
N GLU A 31 27.69 26.72 -9.14
CA GLU A 31 27.91 25.29 -9.35
C GLU A 31 26.94 24.77 -10.43
N PRO A 32 27.39 23.91 -11.35
CA PRO A 32 26.50 23.28 -12.30
C PRO A 32 25.50 22.42 -11.52
N LYS A 33 24.28 22.96 -11.36
CA LYS A 33 23.11 22.24 -10.84
C LYS A 33 22.81 21.14 -11.85
N ARG A 34 23.48 20.01 -11.67
CA ARG A 34 23.41 18.79 -12.45
C ARG A 34 21.92 18.44 -12.59
N ALA A 35 21.35 18.76 -13.75
CA ALA A 35 19.97 18.48 -14.06
C ALA A 35 19.78 16.96 -13.89
N ARG A 36 19.07 16.58 -12.83
CA ARG A 36 18.76 15.18 -12.55
C ARG A 36 17.82 14.74 -13.66
N ALA A 37 18.35 13.99 -14.62
CA ALA A 37 17.57 13.44 -15.73
C ALA A 37 16.30 12.77 -15.17
N PRO A 38 15.13 12.95 -15.84
CA PRO A 38 13.90 12.30 -15.42
C PRO A 38 14.14 10.79 -15.35
N ARG A 39 14.01 10.24 -14.15
CA ARG A 39 14.21 8.81 -13.91
C ARG A 39 13.14 8.08 -14.71
N ALA A 40 13.56 7.31 -15.71
CA ALA A 40 12.66 6.46 -16.48
C ALA A 40 11.79 5.61 -15.53
N PRO A 41 10.53 5.32 -15.88
CA PRO A 41 9.67 4.48 -15.06
C PRO A 41 10.38 3.15 -14.79
N ARG A 42 10.72 2.89 -13.52
CA ARG A 42 11.34 1.63 -13.13
C ARG A 42 10.26 0.57 -13.18
N ALA A 43 10.48 -0.48 -13.97
CA ALA A 43 9.64 -1.68 -13.90
C ALA A 43 9.66 -2.21 -12.45
N PRO A 44 8.50 -2.55 -11.87
CA PRO A 44 8.43 -3.01 -10.48
C PRO A 44 9.30 -4.25 -10.30
N ALA A 45 10.01 -4.33 -9.16
CA ALA A 45 10.78 -5.53 -8.85
C ALA A 45 9.82 -6.73 -8.66
N PRO A 46 10.25 -7.97 -8.92
CA PRO A 46 9.36 -9.15 -8.83
C PRO A 46 8.58 -9.26 -7.52
N SER A 47 9.19 -8.89 -6.39
CA SER A 47 8.54 -8.88 -5.06
C SER A 47 7.46 -7.80 -4.91
N GLU A 48 7.58 -6.68 -5.63
CA GLU A 48 6.56 -5.62 -5.68
C GLU A 48 5.35 -6.08 -6.49
N GLN A 49 5.62 -6.80 -7.58
CA GLN A 49 4.58 -7.31 -8.46
C GLN A 49 3.78 -8.45 -7.80
N SER A 50 4.46 -9.38 -7.11
CA SER A 50 3.79 -10.47 -6.37
C SER A 50 2.92 -9.94 -5.21
N GLY A 51 3.37 -8.93 -4.48
CA GLY A 51 2.59 -8.36 -3.36
C GLY A 51 1.31 -7.68 -3.84
N SER A 52 1.39 -6.86 -4.90
CA SER A 52 0.21 -6.23 -5.49
C SER A 52 -0.75 -7.23 -6.12
N ALA A 53 -0.24 -8.32 -6.69
CA ALA A 53 -1.08 -9.37 -7.28
C ALA A 53 -1.85 -10.17 -6.22
N LEU A 54 -1.28 -10.37 -5.03
CA LEU A 54 -1.96 -11.08 -3.93
C LEU A 54 -3.23 -10.37 -3.46
N VAL A 55 -3.23 -9.04 -3.49
CA VAL A 55 -4.36 -8.21 -3.04
C VAL A 55 -5.20 -7.66 -4.19
N ALA A 56 -4.94 -8.08 -5.43
CA ALA A 56 -5.72 -7.61 -6.58
C ALA A 56 -7.22 -7.98 -6.41
N PRO A 57 -8.16 -7.10 -6.78
CA PRO A 57 -7.99 -5.84 -7.52
C PRO A 57 -7.80 -4.61 -6.61
N LEU A 58 -7.43 -4.77 -5.34
CA LEU A 58 -7.24 -3.63 -4.44
C LEU A 58 -6.05 -2.79 -4.89
N VAL A 59 -6.32 -1.49 -5.11
CA VAL A 59 -5.34 -0.45 -5.43
C VAL A 59 -5.67 0.79 -4.59
N ALA A 60 -4.78 1.77 -4.57
CA ALA A 60 -5.06 3.06 -3.94
C ALA A 60 -6.39 3.65 -4.47
N GLY A 61 -7.26 4.04 -3.55
CA GLY A 61 -8.60 4.55 -3.84
C GLY A 61 -9.70 3.48 -3.86
N SER A 62 -9.37 2.19 -3.95
CA SER A 62 -10.37 1.11 -3.88
C SER A 62 -11.19 1.19 -2.61
N ALA A 63 -12.50 0.98 -2.74
CA ALA A 63 -13.41 0.84 -1.62
C ALA A 63 -13.58 -0.64 -1.29
N LEU A 64 -13.58 -0.95 0.01
CA LEU A 64 -13.88 -2.27 0.55
C LEU A 64 -14.88 -2.04 1.69
N GLY A 65 -16.18 -2.19 1.44
CA GLY A 65 -17.20 -1.80 2.41
C GLY A 65 -17.10 -0.31 2.79
N SER A 66 -16.98 -0.04 4.09
CA SER A 66 -16.77 1.29 4.68
C SER A 66 -15.32 1.77 4.64
N TRP A 67 -14.37 0.90 4.29
CA TRP A 67 -12.94 1.19 4.28
C TRP A 67 -12.46 1.63 2.90
N ARG A 68 -11.41 2.46 2.88
CA ARG A 68 -10.73 2.86 1.66
C ARG A 68 -9.27 2.47 1.70
N VAL A 69 -8.79 1.80 0.66
CA VAL A 69 -7.36 1.51 0.48
C VAL A 69 -6.65 2.82 0.16
N VAL A 70 -5.68 3.20 0.97
CA VAL A 70 -4.82 4.37 0.75
C VAL A 70 -3.62 3.94 -0.08
N ARG A 71 -2.93 2.89 0.36
CA ARG A 71 -1.73 2.37 -0.28
C ARG A 71 -1.64 0.85 -0.14
N THR A 72 -1.11 0.21 -1.17
CA THR A 72 -0.67 -1.19 -1.15
C THR A 72 0.85 -1.20 -1.18
N PHE A 73 1.46 -2.00 -0.31
CA PHE A 73 2.91 -2.13 -0.26
C PHE A 73 3.36 -3.45 -0.87
N ALA A 74 4.52 -3.42 -1.51
CA ALA A 74 5.25 -4.62 -1.89
C ALA A 74 5.59 -5.49 -0.68
N VAL A 75 6.04 -6.73 -0.92
CA VAL A 75 6.60 -7.54 0.17
C VAL A 75 7.80 -6.81 0.78
N ARG A 76 7.66 -6.40 2.05
CA ARG A 76 8.70 -5.73 2.82
C ARG A 76 8.78 -6.34 4.21
N ALA A 77 10.01 -6.61 4.65
CA ALA A 77 10.28 -7.26 5.93
C ALA A 77 9.46 -8.55 6.14
N GLY A 78 9.13 -9.27 5.05
CA GLY A 78 8.40 -10.53 5.12
C GLY A 78 6.87 -10.43 5.16
N ALA A 79 6.28 -9.28 4.91
CA ALA A 79 4.82 -9.13 4.80
C ALA A 79 4.43 -8.26 3.61
N VAL A 80 3.21 -8.45 3.12
CA VAL A 80 2.51 -7.47 2.26
C VAL A 80 1.67 -6.61 3.20
N SER A 81 1.82 -5.29 3.11
CA SER A 81 1.08 -4.37 3.97
C SER A 81 0.07 -3.55 3.18
N LEU A 82 -1.01 -3.20 3.84
CA LEU A 82 -2.05 -2.31 3.32
C LEU A 82 -2.23 -1.16 4.31
N GLU A 83 -2.28 0.06 3.80
CA GLU A 83 -2.75 1.22 4.56
C GLU A 83 -4.20 1.50 4.16
N LEU A 84 -5.09 1.59 5.14
CA LEU A 84 -6.51 1.83 4.94
C LEU A 84 -6.98 3.02 5.78
N LYS A 85 -8.09 3.60 5.35
CA LYS A 85 -8.90 4.54 6.12
C LYS A 85 -10.18 3.88 6.57
N ASP A 86 -10.55 4.08 7.83
CA ASP A 86 -11.86 3.74 8.37
C ASP A 86 -12.93 4.77 7.98
N SER A 87 -14.17 4.51 8.40
CA SER A 87 -15.31 5.42 8.16
C SER A 87 -15.18 6.79 8.83
N SER A 88 -14.27 6.91 9.82
CA SER A 88 -13.93 8.15 10.52
C SER A 88 -12.66 8.82 9.95
N ASP A 89 -12.20 8.39 8.77
CA ASP A 89 -10.99 8.86 8.09
C ASP A 89 -9.68 8.58 8.85
N ARG A 90 -9.68 7.69 9.84
CA ARG A 90 -8.48 7.29 10.59
C ARG A 90 -7.69 6.25 9.83
N LEU A 91 -6.37 6.42 9.84
CA LEU A 91 -5.44 5.49 9.22
C LEU A 91 -5.20 4.27 10.10
N PHE A 92 -5.16 3.10 9.48
CA PHE A 92 -4.69 1.86 10.10
C PHE A 92 -4.02 0.97 9.05
N TYR A 93 -3.23 0.01 9.54
CA TYR A 93 -2.48 -0.88 8.67
C TYR A 93 -2.89 -2.33 8.90
N LEU A 94 -2.93 -3.08 7.80
CA LEU A 94 -3.06 -4.53 7.81
C LEU A 94 -1.77 -5.14 7.27
N ASP A 95 -1.27 -6.15 7.96
CA ASP A 95 -0.11 -6.92 7.57
C ASP A 95 -0.51 -8.35 7.21
N ILE A 96 -0.25 -8.73 5.97
CA ILE A 96 -0.46 -10.07 5.45
C ILE A 96 0.86 -10.82 5.59
N CYS A 97 0.87 -11.82 6.47
CA CYS A 97 2.01 -12.67 6.79
C CYS A 97 1.77 -14.09 6.29
N LYS A 98 2.84 -14.89 6.14
CA LYS A 98 2.69 -16.33 5.89
C LYS A 98 1.96 -17.00 7.06
N ARG A 99 1.07 -17.95 6.74
CA ARG A 99 0.30 -18.72 7.74
C ARG A 99 1.19 -19.45 8.74
N ASP A 100 0.97 -19.21 10.03
CA ASP A 100 1.60 -19.93 11.13
C ASP A 100 0.61 -20.88 11.80
N ARG A 101 0.69 -22.17 11.44
CA ARG A 101 -0.24 -23.21 11.93
C ARG A 101 0.09 -23.74 13.33
N ARG A 102 1.13 -23.22 14.01
CA ARG A 102 1.48 -23.70 15.34
C ARG A 102 0.43 -23.25 16.35
N GLN A 103 0.12 -24.11 17.32
CA GLN A 103 -0.86 -23.79 18.37
C GLN A 103 -0.48 -22.55 19.19
N SER A 104 0.81 -22.26 19.32
CA SER A 104 1.35 -21.09 20.03
C SER A 104 1.52 -19.84 19.14
N ALA A 105 1.03 -19.87 17.89
CA ALA A 105 1.08 -18.70 17.03
C ALA A 105 0.13 -17.60 17.54
N PRO A 106 0.50 -16.31 17.39
CA PRO A 106 -0.43 -15.20 17.62
C PRO A 106 -1.71 -15.40 16.80
N LYS A 107 -2.87 -15.11 17.39
CA LYS A 107 -4.16 -15.28 16.71
C LYS A 107 -4.47 -14.04 15.87
N PRO A 108 -4.53 -14.14 14.54
CA PRO A 108 -4.93 -13.02 13.71
C PRO A 108 -6.45 -12.80 13.76
N PRO A 109 -6.95 -11.58 13.52
CA PRO A 109 -8.37 -11.34 13.27
C PRO A 109 -8.92 -12.13 12.07
N ALA A 110 -8.09 -12.39 11.06
CA ALA A 110 -8.48 -13.17 9.89
C ALA A 110 -7.33 -14.02 9.34
N CYS A 111 -7.68 -15.13 8.69
CA CYS A 111 -6.71 -16.00 8.04
C CYS A 111 -7.31 -16.67 6.79
N THR A 112 -6.41 -17.08 5.90
CA THR A 112 -6.69 -17.88 4.71
C THR A 112 -5.93 -19.21 4.81
N ASP A 113 -5.88 -19.98 3.71
CA ASP A 113 -5.14 -21.25 3.72
C ASP A 113 -3.63 -21.00 3.78
N LEU A 114 -3.14 -19.93 3.15
CA LEU A 114 -1.71 -19.64 3.04
C LEU A 114 -1.24 -18.43 3.84
N TYR A 115 -2.15 -17.58 4.33
CA TYR A 115 -1.80 -16.32 4.97
C TYR A 115 -2.56 -16.02 6.28
N ASP A 116 -1.90 -15.26 7.15
CA ASP A 116 -2.45 -14.64 8.35
C ASP A 116 -2.52 -13.12 8.16
N ILE A 117 -3.60 -12.49 8.60
CA ILE A 117 -3.82 -11.05 8.42
C ILE A 117 -3.95 -10.39 9.79
N PHE A 118 -2.99 -9.54 10.12
CA PHE A 118 -2.91 -8.83 11.40
C PHE A 118 -3.23 -7.35 11.24
N VAL A 119 -3.84 -6.75 12.26
CA VAL A 119 -3.93 -5.30 12.39
C VAL A 119 -2.67 -4.80 13.09
N ALA A 120 -1.93 -3.89 12.47
CA ALA A 120 -0.76 -3.28 13.12
C ALA A 120 -1.24 -2.18 14.09
N ASN A 121 -1.45 -2.57 15.35
CA ASN A 121 -1.94 -1.69 16.42
C ASN A 121 -0.92 -1.48 17.55
N GLU A 122 0.35 -1.85 17.34
CA GLU A 122 1.44 -1.76 18.32
C GLU A 122 1.19 -2.50 19.65
N GLY A 123 0.13 -3.31 19.73
CA GLY A 123 -0.35 -3.87 20.99
C GLY A 123 0.41 -5.09 21.50
N ASP A 124 1.32 -5.67 20.71
CA ASP A 124 2.03 -6.94 20.99
C ASP A 124 1.09 -8.07 21.48
N GLY A 125 -0.17 -8.06 21.04
CA GLY A 125 -1.23 -8.99 21.47
C GLY A 125 -1.91 -8.66 22.80
N SER A 126 -1.47 -7.61 23.51
CA SER A 126 -2.09 -7.12 24.75
C SER A 126 -3.24 -6.14 24.52
N ALA A 127 -3.23 -5.41 23.40
CA ALA A 127 -4.29 -4.49 23.03
C ALA A 127 -5.35 -5.17 22.16
N ALA A 128 -6.62 -5.04 22.57
CA ALA A 128 -7.73 -5.47 21.75
C ALA A 128 -7.72 -4.75 20.39
N THR A 129 -8.00 -5.50 19.32
CA THR A 129 -8.21 -4.91 17.99
C THR A 129 -9.55 -4.18 17.99
N LEU A 130 -9.61 -2.98 17.43
CA LEU A 130 -10.88 -2.31 17.18
C LEU A 130 -11.71 -3.17 16.23
N GLU A 131 -12.97 -3.42 16.60
CA GLU A 131 -13.85 -4.33 15.86
C GLU A 131 -13.92 -4.00 14.37
N ASP A 132 -14.08 -2.71 14.03
CA ASP A 132 -14.11 -2.23 12.65
C ASP A 132 -12.85 -2.60 11.85
N HIS A 133 -11.66 -2.50 12.48
CA HIS A 133 -10.40 -2.89 11.83
C HIS A 133 -10.28 -4.41 11.67
N GLY A 134 -10.85 -5.18 12.62
CA GLY A 134 -10.96 -6.63 12.51
C GLY A 134 -11.84 -7.05 11.34
N LEU A 135 -12.97 -6.39 11.14
CA LEU A 135 -13.86 -6.63 9.99
C LEU A 135 -13.17 -6.27 8.66
N ALA A 136 -12.39 -5.20 8.61
CA ALA A 136 -11.56 -4.88 7.45
C ALA A 136 -10.56 -6.01 7.13
N ALA A 137 -9.91 -6.57 8.15
CA ALA A 137 -9.00 -7.70 7.98
C ALA A 137 -9.71 -8.94 7.41
N MET A 138 -10.92 -9.23 7.87
CA MET A 138 -11.75 -10.32 7.32
C MET A 138 -12.14 -10.06 5.86
N ALA A 139 -12.52 -8.83 5.52
CA ALA A 139 -12.85 -8.46 4.14
C ALA A 139 -11.63 -8.59 3.21
N VAL A 140 -10.44 -8.20 3.66
CA VAL A 140 -9.19 -8.41 2.91
C VAL A 140 -8.87 -9.90 2.78
N ALA A 141 -9.17 -10.72 3.78
CA ALA A 141 -8.97 -12.17 3.70
C ALA A 141 -9.74 -12.80 2.54
N GLU A 142 -10.95 -12.34 2.26
CA GLU A 142 -11.74 -12.83 1.11
C GLU A 142 -11.05 -12.51 -0.22
N VAL A 143 -10.47 -11.31 -0.36
CA VAL A 143 -9.70 -10.94 -1.55
C VAL A 143 -8.45 -11.81 -1.68
N VAL A 144 -7.70 -11.97 -0.58
CA VAL A 144 -6.47 -12.79 -0.58
C VAL A 144 -6.80 -14.25 -0.91
N ARG A 145 -7.89 -14.81 -0.36
CA ARG A 145 -8.31 -16.20 -0.63
C ARG A 145 -8.58 -16.44 -2.11
N ALA A 146 -9.12 -15.46 -2.84
CA ALA A 146 -9.33 -15.58 -4.27
C ALA A 146 -8.02 -15.66 -5.08
N ASN A 147 -6.91 -15.14 -4.54
CA ASN A 147 -5.64 -14.99 -5.25
C ASN A 147 -4.53 -15.94 -4.76
N GLU A 148 -4.62 -16.44 -3.53
CA GLU A 148 -3.49 -17.04 -2.81
C GLU A 148 -2.86 -18.26 -3.48
N HIS A 149 -3.64 -19.01 -4.26
CA HIS A 149 -3.14 -20.17 -5.01
C HIS A 149 -2.63 -19.82 -6.41
N ALA A 150 -3.03 -18.69 -6.97
CA ALA A 150 -2.63 -18.24 -8.31
C ALA A 150 -1.35 -17.39 -8.28
N VAL A 151 -1.06 -16.75 -7.15
CA VAL A 151 0.04 -15.79 -7.01
C VAL A 151 1.07 -16.31 -6.01
N PRO A 152 2.20 -16.88 -6.47
CA PRO A 152 3.30 -17.19 -5.58
C PRO A 152 3.94 -15.89 -5.07
N VAL A 153 3.89 -15.68 -3.76
CA VAL A 153 4.52 -14.52 -3.11
C VAL A 153 5.77 -14.96 -2.37
N ALA A 154 6.93 -14.77 -3.01
CA ALA A 154 8.22 -15.07 -2.41
C ALA A 154 8.56 -14.08 -1.30
N GLY A 155 9.37 -14.52 -0.32
CA GLY A 155 9.90 -13.68 0.74
C GLY A 155 8.95 -13.44 1.93
N MET A 156 7.75 -14.03 1.94
CA MET A 156 6.81 -13.95 3.06
C MET A 156 7.32 -14.69 4.30
N LEU A 157 7.14 -14.09 5.47
CA LEU A 157 7.48 -14.62 6.78
C LEU A 157 6.22 -14.76 7.63
N THR A 158 6.24 -15.67 8.60
CA THR A 158 5.24 -15.67 9.69
C THR A 158 5.44 -14.43 10.57
N LEU A 159 4.41 -13.99 11.31
CA LEU A 159 4.54 -12.84 12.22
C LEU A 159 5.70 -13.03 13.23
N ARG A 160 5.87 -14.24 13.77
CA ARG A 160 6.96 -14.53 14.72
C ARG A 160 8.34 -14.41 14.08
N GLU A 161 8.50 -14.92 12.85
CA GLU A 161 9.77 -14.79 12.13
C GLU A 161 10.05 -13.32 11.80
N ARG A 162 9.01 -12.57 11.44
CA ARG A 162 9.08 -11.16 11.13
C ARG A 162 9.47 -10.32 12.36
N LEU A 163 8.87 -10.58 13.53
CA LEU A 163 9.26 -9.95 14.80
C LEU A 163 10.72 -10.26 15.20
N ARG A 164 11.20 -11.49 14.92
CA ARG A 164 12.59 -11.86 15.22
C ARG A 164 13.61 -11.22 14.27
N ARG A 165 13.28 -11.12 12.98
CA ARG A 165 14.21 -10.67 11.93
C ARG A 165 14.15 -9.16 11.69
N HIS A 166 13.01 -8.53 11.94
CA HIS A 166 12.73 -7.14 11.60
C HIS A 166 11.91 -6.41 12.69
N PRO A 167 12.32 -6.46 13.97
CA PRO A 167 11.53 -5.93 15.09
C PRO A 167 11.13 -4.46 14.89
N ASP A 168 12.06 -3.60 14.46
CA ASP A 168 11.80 -2.16 14.29
C ASP A 168 10.76 -1.84 13.21
N GLN A 169 10.70 -2.66 12.15
CA GLN A 169 9.78 -2.44 11.02
C GLN A 169 8.36 -2.95 11.30
N VAL A 170 8.18 -3.79 12.32
CA VAL A 170 6.85 -4.21 12.76
C VAL A 170 6.23 -3.16 13.66
N MET A 171 7.02 -2.54 14.54
CA MET A 171 6.52 -1.63 15.58
C MET A 171 6.22 -0.22 15.09
N ARG A 172 6.83 0.26 13.99
CA ARG A 172 6.70 1.67 13.57
C ARG A 172 5.68 1.91 12.45
N GLY A 173 5.04 0.87 11.93
CA GLY A 173 4.31 0.96 10.67
C GLY A 173 5.23 1.34 9.50
N PHE A 174 4.66 1.42 8.29
CA PHE A 174 5.41 1.67 7.05
C PHE A 174 5.24 3.08 6.51
#